data_AF-A0A1I0L5V7-F1
#
_entry.id   AF-A0A1I0L5V7-F1
#
_cell.length_a   1.000
_cell.length_b   1.000
_cell.length_c   1.000
_cell.angle_alpha   90.00
_cell.angle_beta   90.00
_cell.angle_gamma   90.00
#
_symmetry.space_group_name_H-M   'P 1'
#
loop_
_entity.id
_entity.type
_entity.pdbx_description
1 polymer ?
#
loop_
_entity_poly.entity_id
_entity_poly.type
_entity_poly.pdbx_seq_one_letter_code
_entity_poly.pdbx_strand_id
1 'polypeptide(L)'
;MKASHWKRYGQGVLAAALLVSARGGAEPPKGNAQVSCAISGPQCDSPEALKSDLSCRLNQSSSVNPSQGGTWGPSMYPYQVPEVAPGTQCPVREPGWQRQRILAAVDFIVRQQFNYCHHHVPTWLPPANPQQMKDTSPTTCTANRNTGGTQAPPGQPFPEDQVKQQGFDCSNFTTFLYSFALGVPLDQLPSQIDLQACEKGMAGVLLDINANTFAAHQKDLLPGDLLYIMGNAQGGQGKAPNTNITHVVVWTGMTYGQIASNPEPTLLLGADFERYNQGKPPPDDTPMIADSHYAGPAYRPFLGWYRQSLSHVRRIIGHNPDSNSESLPAGIPTLSVLSTSPGKSPTTASCAPVFTKVKGGATCKRPETFITGCGGK
;
A
#
# COMPACT_ATOMS: atom_id res chain seq x y z
N MET A 1 -14.67 20.33 -0.15
CA MET A 1 -15.71 19.31 0.13
C MET A 1 -15.93 19.25 1.64
N LYS A 2 -17.15 19.45 2.13
CA LYS A 2 -17.44 19.48 3.58
C LYS A 2 -17.37 18.05 4.13
N ALA A 3 -16.68 17.86 5.26
CA ALA A 3 -16.46 16.58 5.93
C ALA A 3 -17.73 15.87 6.46
N SER A 4 -18.93 16.34 6.10
CA SER A 4 -20.21 15.90 6.67
C SER A 4 -20.77 14.58 6.10
N HIS A 5 -20.20 14.03 5.02
CA HIS A 5 -20.70 12.78 4.41
C HIS A 5 -20.06 11.51 4.99
N TRP A 6 -19.00 11.60 5.81
CA TRP A 6 -18.33 10.42 6.38
C TRP A 6 -19.11 9.74 7.52
N LYS A 7 -20.09 10.42 8.12
CA LYS A 7 -20.84 9.91 9.29
C LYS A 7 -21.68 8.65 9.05
N ARG A 8 -21.82 8.14 7.82
CA ARG A 8 -22.75 7.03 7.50
C ARG A 8 -22.12 5.66 7.26
N TYR A 9 -20.79 5.53 7.21
CA TYR A 9 -20.16 4.21 6.99
C TYR A 9 -20.08 3.33 8.26
N GLY A 10 -20.50 3.84 9.42
CA GLY A 10 -20.31 3.16 10.71
C GLY A 10 -21.46 2.26 11.20
N GLN A 11 -22.66 2.30 10.61
CA GLN A 11 -23.80 1.58 11.16
C GLN A 11 -24.18 0.36 10.29
N GLY A 12 -23.88 -0.84 10.78
CA GLY A 12 -24.51 -2.08 10.32
C GLY A 12 -23.63 -3.08 9.59
N VAL A 13 -22.51 -3.53 10.16
CA VAL A 13 -21.77 -4.69 9.60
C VAL A 13 -21.31 -5.65 10.69
N LEU A 14 -22.04 -6.76 10.87
CA LEU A 14 -21.43 -8.00 11.35
C LEU A 14 -20.35 -8.42 10.35
N ALA A 15 -19.14 -8.72 10.84
CA ALA A 15 -18.06 -9.29 10.06
C ALA A 15 -18.56 -10.58 9.38
N ALA A 16 -18.67 -10.57 8.05
CA ALA A 16 -18.82 -11.81 7.31
C ALA A 16 -17.46 -12.51 7.37
N ALA A 17 -17.35 -13.56 8.17
CA ALA A 17 -16.21 -14.46 8.10
C ALA A 17 -16.16 -15.04 6.68
N LEU A 18 -15.16 -14.63 5.89
CA LEU A 18 -14.80 -15.29 4.65
C LEU A 18 -14.33 -16.71 5.01
N LEU A 19 -15.26 -17.66 5.02
CA LEU A 19 -14.95 -19.10 5.02
C LEU A 19 -14.36 -19.44 3.65
N VAL A 20 -13.06 -19.21 3.49
CA VAL A 20 -12.29 -19.78 2.40
C VAL A 20 -12.16 -21.27 2.71
N SER A 21 -13.13 -22.06 2.27
CA SER A 21 -13.04 -23.52 2.35
C SER A 21 -11.86 -23.97 1.47
N ALA A 22 -10.85 -24.58 2.08
CA ALA A 22 -9.80 -25.29 1.36
C ALA A 22 -10.45 -26.39 0.51
N ARG A 23 -10.64 -26.15 -0.78
CA ARG A 23 -11.15 -27.16 -1.72
C ARG A 23 -9.99 -27.99 -2.24
N GLY A 24 -10.04 -29.28 -1.97
CA GLY A 24 -9.18 -30.25 -2.64
C GLY A 24 -9.48 -30.30 -4.14
N GLY A 25 -8.43 -30.17 -4.95
CA GLY A 25 -8.13 -30.96 -6.14
C GLY A 25 -9.18 -31.18 -7.25
N ALA A 26 -10.26 -30.41 -7.36
CA ALA A 26 -11.15 -30.49 -8.51
C ALA A 26 -10.67 -29.55 -9.63
N GLU A 27 -10.41 -30.12 -10.81
CA GLU A 27 -10.06 -29.39 -12.03
C GLU A 27 -11.15 -28.33 -12.33
N PRO A 28 -10.79 -27.06 -12.58
CA PRO A 28 -11.78 -26.00 -12.75
C PRO A 28 -12.63 -26.24 -14.01
N PRO A 29 -13.94 -26.01 -13.95
CA PRO A 29 -14.82 -26.15 -15.10
C PRO A 29 -14.34 -25.26 -16.25
N LYS A 30 -14.16 -25.84 -17.43
CA LYS A 30 -13.80 -25.16 -18.68
C LYS A 30 -15.00 -24.34 -19.17
N GLY A 31 -15.15 -23.14 -18.63
CA GLY A 31 -16.23 -22.22 -18.96
C GLY A 31 -16.40 -21.17 -17.87
N ASN A 32 -15.40 -20.32 -17.66
CA ASN A 32 -15.50 -19.22 -16.70
C ASN A 32 -16.40 -18.13 -17.27
N ALA A 33 -17.71 -18.22 -17.01
CA ALA A 33 -18.54 -17.04 -16.97
C ALA A 33 -17.90 -16.11 -15.92
N GLN A 34 -17.24 -15.05 -16.38
CA GLN A 34 -16.59 -14.09 -15.50
C GLN A 34 -17.69 -13.48 -14.62
N VAL A 35 -17.63 -13.74 -13.31
CA VAL A 35 -18.58 -13.17 -12.36
C VAL A 35 -18.42 -11.65 -12.44
N SER A 36 -19.42 -10.97 -13.00
CA SER A 36 -19.40 -9.50 -13.09
C SER A 36 -19.55 -8.94 -11.69
N CYS A 37 -18.54 -8.16 -11.27
CA CYS A 37 -18.57 -7.39 -10.03
C CYS A 37 -19.09 -5.97 -10.30
N ALA A 38 -20.04 -5.79 -11.22
CA ALA A 38 -20.56 -4.48 -11.56
C ALA A 38 -21.24 -3.83 -10.34
N ILE A 39 -20.89 -2.57 -10.10
CA ILE A 39 -21.56 -1.74 -9.09
C ILE A 39 -23.00 -1.55 -9.54
N SER A 40 -23.94 -1.93 -8.69
CA SER A 40 -25.38 -1.81 -8.93
C SER A 40 -26.05 -0.99 -7.84
N GLY A 41 -27.14 -0.29 -8.20
CA GLY A 41 -27.96 0.49 -7.28
C GLY A 41 -28.01 1.99 -7.64
N PRO A 42 -28.94 2.75 -7.05
CA PRO A 42 -29.15 4.16 -7.40
C PRO A 42 -28.02 5.10 -6.94
N GLN A 43 -27.16 4.65 -6.01
CA GLN A 43 -26.05 5.40 -5.46
C GLN A 43 -24.81 4.49 -5.37
N CYS A 44 -23.79 4.82 -6.15
CA CYS A 44 -22.58 4.01 -6.27
C CYS A 44 -21.62 4.14 -5.10
N ASP A 45 -21.90 5.06 -4.19
CA ASP A 45 -21.18 5.35 -2.97
C ASP A 45 -21.98 4.90 -1.72
N SER A 46 -23.05 4.13 -1.89
CA SER A 46 -23.71 3.51 -0.73
C SER A 46 -22.77 2.47 -0.10
N PRO A 47 -22.76 2.37 1.26
CA PRO A 47 -21.98 1.34 1.94
C PRO A 47 -22.27 -0.07 1.44
N GLU A 48 -23.52 -0.37 1.10
CA GLU A 48 -23.96 -1.68 0.62
C GLU A 48 -23.43 -1.98 -0.79
N ALA A 49 -23.51 -1.03 -1.71
CA ALA A 49 -23.01 -1.19 -3.08
C ALA A 49 -21.49 -1.38 -3.08
N LEU A 50 -20.76 -0.55 -2.31
CA LEU A 50 -19.32 -0.66 -2.17
C LEU A 50 -18.92 -1.98 -1.50
N LYS A 51 -19.61 -2.40 -0.43
CA LYS A 51 -19.32 -3.68 0.23
C LYS A 51 -19.52 -4.86 -0.71
N SER A 52 -20.63 -4.88 -1.47
CA SER A 52 -20.93 -5.96 -2.41
C SER A 52 -19.87 -6.08 -3.50
N ASP A 53 -19.54 -4.98 -4.18
CA ASP A 53 -18.53 -4.96 -5.25
C ASP A 53 -17.12 -5.27 -4.72
N LEU A 54 -16.68 -4.65 -3.63
CA LEU A 54 -15.36 -4.91 -3.04
C LEU A 54 -15.22 -6.37 -2.58
N SER A 55 -16.30 -6.97 -2.04
CA SER A 55 -16.31 -8.39 -1.67
C SER A 55 -16.19 -9.29 -2.91
N CYS A 56 -16.94 -8.98 -3.98
CA CYS A 56 -16.85 -9.70 -5.24
C CYS A 56 -15.44 -9.62 -5.83
N ARG A 57 -14.85 -8.42 -5.86
CA ARG A 57 -13.48 -8.19 -6.33
C ARG A 57 -12.45 -8.96 -5.50
N LEU A 58 -12.57 -8.99 -4.17
CA LEU A 58 -11.62 -9.72 -3.34
C LEU A 58 -11.66 -11.22 -3.65
N ASN A 59 -12.83 -11.76 -3.99
CA ASN A 59 -12.93 -13.17 -4.40
C ASN A 59 -12.23 -13.45 -5.73
N GLN A 60 -12.07 -12.46 -6.62
CA GLN A 60 -11.31 -12.63 -7.88
C GLN A 60 -9.81 -12.86 -7.64
N SER A 61 -9.22 -12.39 -6.52
CA SER A 61 -7.79 -12.64 -6.25
C SER A 61 -7.47 -14.09 -5.89
N SER A 62 -8.48 -14.89 -5.53
CA SER A 62 -8.28 -16.32 -5.22
C SER A 62 -8.02 -17.19 -6.46
N SER A 63 -8.21 -16.67 -7.68
CA SER A 63 -7.99 -17.43 -8.92
C SER A 63 -6.57 -17.31 -9.48
N VAL A 64 -5.64 -16.65 -8.77
CA VAL A 64 -4.27 -16.45 -9.25
C VAL A 64 -3.48 -17.76 -9.17
N ASN A 65 -2.81 -18.12 -10.26
CA ASN A 65 -1.95 -19.30 -10.32
C ASN A 65 -0.68 -19.09 -9.47
N PRO A 66 -0.43 -19.92 -8.44
CA PRO A 66 0.75 -19.79 -7.59
C PRO A 66 2.08 -20.02 -8.33
N SER A 67 2.08 -20.66 -9.50
CA SER A 67 3.30 -20.86 -10.29
C SER A 67 3.77 -19.62 -11.06
N GLN A 68 2.98 -18.55 -11.10
CA GLN A 68 3.30 -17.28 -11.78
C GLN A 68 3.80 -16.19 -10.80
N GLY A 69 4.30 -16.61 -9.64
CA GLY A 69 4.82 -15.72 -8.60
C GLY A 69 6.32 -15.46 -8.71
N GLY A 70 6.74 -14.29 -8.23
CA GLY A 70 8.14 -14.02 -7.89
C GLY A 70 8.50 -14.58 -6.52
N THR A 71 9.62 -14.12 -5.94
CA THR A 71 10.07 -14.53 -4.60
C THR A 71 9.15 -14.12 -3.44
N TRP A 72 8.07 -13.38 -3.73
CA TRP A 72 7.14 -12.78 -2.76
C TRP A 72 5.69 -13.28 -2.96
N GLY A 73 5.53 -14.47 -3.51
CA GLY A 73 4.22 -15.09 -3.79
C GLY A 73 3.66 -14.77 -5.18
N PRO A 74 2.41 -15.18 -5.46
CA PRO A 74 1.79 -15.07 -6.78
C PRO A 74 1.65 -13.62 -7.22
N SER A 75 1.74 -13.37 -8.53
CA SER A 75 1.48 -12.04 -9.09
C SER A 75 0.08 -11.54 -8.74
N MET A 76 -0.06 -10.25 -8.44
CA MET A 76 -1.37 -9.68 -8.11
C MET A 76 -2.36 -9.82 -9.27
N TYR A 77 -3.63 -10.10 -8.97
CA TYR A 77 -4.70 -10.09 -9.97
C TYR A 77 -4.83 -8.69 -10.59
N PRO A 78 -4.77 -8.53 -11.93
CA PRO A 78 -4.89 -7.23 -12.58
C PRO A 78 -6.37 -6.80 -12.61
N TYR A 79 -6.82 -6.17 -11.52
CA TYR A 79 -8.17 -5.67 -11.40
C TYR A 79 -8.50 -4.68 -12.51
N GLN A 80 -9.68 -4.86 -13.11
CA GLN A 80 -10.19 -3.92 -14.10
C GLN A 80 -10.78 -2.68 -13.42
N VAL A 81 -10.89 -1.61 -14.20
CA VAL A 81 -11.65 -0.41 -13.79
C VAL A 81 -13.06 -0.84 -13.34
N PRO A 82 -13.61 -0.26 -12.26
CA PRO A 82 -14.95 -0.60 -11.78
C PRO A 82 -16.01 -0.51 -12.87
N GLU A 83 -16.63 -1.66 -13.15
CA GLU A 83 -17.78 -1.74 -14.03
C GLU A 83 -19.03 -1.20 -13.32
N VAL A 84 -19.88 -0.53 -14.08
CA VAL A 84 -21.12 0.07 -13.60
C VAL A 84 -22.26 -0.62 -14.31
N ALA A 85 -23.21 -1.16 -13.56
CA ALA A 85 -24.36 -1.85 -14.14
C ALA A 85 -25.18 -0.90 -15.04
N PRO A 86 -25.77 -1.38 -16.15
CA PRO A 86 -26.63 -0.56 -16.99
C PRO A 86 -27.71 0.17 -16.18
N GLY A 87 -27.92 1.45 -16.48
CA GLY A 87 -28.87 2.31 -15.75
C GLY A 87 -28.34 2.90 -14.44
N THR A 88 -27.13 2.53 -14.01
CA THR A 88 -26.47 3.11 -12.84
C THR A 88 -25.57 4.30 -13.26
N GLN A 89 -25.67 5.43 -12.56
CA GLN A 89 -24.85 6.62 -12.82
C GLN A 89 -23.74 6.74 -11.76
N CYS A 90 -22.64 6.02 -11.96
CA CYS A 90 -21.44 6.21 -11.15
C CYS A 90 -20.49 7.20 -11.83
N PRO A 91 -20.06 8.26 -11.15
CA PRO A 91 -19.06 9.17 -11.67
C PRO A 91 -17.65 8.57 -11.54
N VAL A 92 -17.39 7.42 -12.19
CA VAL A 92 -16.17 6.60 -11.98
C VAL A 92 -14.85 7.32 -12.33
N ARG A 93 -14.94 8.40 -13.12
CA ARG A 93 -13.81 9.27 -13.49
C ARG A 93 -13.69 10.51 -12.62
N GLU A 94 -14.67 10.80 -11.77
CA GLU A 94 -14.63 12.00 -10.92
C GLU A 94 -13.68 11.79 -9.73
N PRO A 95 -12.71 12.70 -9.51
CA PRO A 95 -11.76 12.56 -8.43
C PRO A 95 -12.39 12.46 -7.04
N GLY A 96 -13.55 13.09 -6.83
CA GLY A 96 -14.28 13.00 -5.56
C GLY A 96 -14.71 11.57 -5.25
N TRP A 97 -15.29 10.89 -6.24
CA TRP A 97 -15.76 9.50 -6.11
C TRP A 97 -14.60 8.52 -5.98
N GLN A 98 -13.54 8.69 -6.78
CA GLN A 98 -12.36 7.82 -6.72
C GLN A 98 -11.70 7.84 -5.34
N ARG A 99 -11.62 9.02 -4.70
CA ARG A 99 -11.08 9.16 -3.33
C ARG A 99 -11.96 8.47 -2.29
N GLN A 100 -13.28 8.65 -2.37
CA GLN A 100 -14.21 7.96 -1.49
C GLN A 100 -14.09 6.44 -1.64
N ARG A 101 -13.99 5.95 -2.87
CA ARG A 101 -13.85 4.53 -3.15
C ARG A 101 -12.53 3.95 -2.66
N ILE A 102 -11.40 4.66 -2.78
CA ILE A 102 -10.12 4.22 -2.18
C ILE A 102 -10.25 4.09 -0.66
N LEU A 103 -10.87 5.06 0.02
CA LEU A 103 -11.04 4.98 1.46
C LEU A 103 -12.04 3.90 1.89
N ALA A 104 -13.08 3.64 1.09
CA ALA A 104 -13.95 2.49 1.30
C ALA A 104 -13.19 1.16 1.14
N ALA A 105 -12.29 1.06 0.16
CA ALA A 105 -11.41 -0.09 0.00
C ALA A 105 -10.44 -0.23 1.18
N VAL A 106 -9.87 0.87 1.68
CA VAL A 106 -9.05 0.87 2.90
C VAL A 106 -9.85 0.30 4.08
N ASP A 107 -11.02 0.86 4.39
CA ASP A 107 -11.85 0.39 5.50
C ASP A 107 -12.23 -1.09 5.34
N PHE A 108 -12.63 -1.49 4.13
CA PHE A 108 -12.94 -2.87 3.80
C PHE A 108 -11.78 -3.83 4.07
N ILE A 109 -10.56 -3.47 3.65
CA ILE A 109 -9.36 -4.31 3.81
C ILE A 109 -8.86 -4.33 5.25
N VAL A 110 -8.88 -3.20 5.96
CA VAL A 110 -8.58 -3.13 7.39
C VAL A 110 -9.49 -4.07 8.18
N ARG A 111 -10.79 -4.10 7.86
CA ARG A 111 -11.77 -5.00 8.48
C ARG A 111 -11.58 -6.48 8.14
N GLN A 112 -10.83 -6.82 7.09
CA GLN A 112 -10.43 -8.22 6.86
C GLN A 112 -9.44 -8.72 7.92
N GLN A 113 -8.87 -7.82 8.72
CA GLN A 113 -7.89 -8.14 9.76
C GLN A 113 -6.75 -8.99 9.16
N PHE A 114 -6.27 -8.58 7.98
CA PHE A 114 -5.08 -9.18 7.39
C PHE A 114 -3.84 -8.80 8.19
N ASN A 115 -2.82 -9.63 8.06
CA ASN A 115 -1.54 -9.48 8.72
C ASN A 115 -0.58 -8.64 7.86
N TYR A 116 0.58 -8.31 8.43
CA TYR A 116 1.69 -7.85 7.61
C TYR A 116 2.43 -9.06 7.09
N CYS A 117 2.44 -9.21 5.78
CA CYS A 117 3.11 -10.31 5.09
C CYS A 117 3.79 -9.73 3.87
N HIS A 118 5.00 -10.14 3.57
CA HIS A 118 5.66 -9.73 2.33
C HIS A 118 5.11 -10.50 1.12
N HIS A 119 3.80 -10.32 0.83
CA HIS A 119 3.09 -10.97 -0.26
C HIS A 119 2.50 -9.94 -1.24
N HIS A 120 2.51 -10.28 -2.52
CA HIS A 120 1.79 -9.51 -3.55
C HIS A 120 0.26 -9.67 -3.49
N VAL A 121 -0.24 -10.83 -3.04
CA VAL A 121 -1.67 -11.16 -3.01
C VAL A 121 -2.10 -11.38 -1.55
N PRO A 122 -3.14 -10.69 -1.04
CA PRO A 122 -3.52 -10.80 0.37
C PRO A 122 -4.10 -12.15 0.74
N THR A 123 -4.89 -12.72 -0.17
CA THR A 123 -5.65 -13.94 0.06
C THR A 123 -4.81 -15.18 -0.18
N TRP A 124 -3.58 -15.02 -0.67
CA TRP A 124 -2.70 -16.15 -0.90
C TRP A 124 -2.28 -16.77 0.44
N LEU A 125 -2.37 -18.09 0.50
CA LEU A 125 -1.88 -18.88 1.61
C LEU A 125 -0.64 -19.64 1.14
N PRO A 126 0.50 -19.53 1.84
CA PRO A 126 1.67 -20.32 1.51
C PRO A 126 1.37 -21.83 1.66
N PRO A 127 1.98 -22.69 0.84
CA PRO A 127 1.83 -24.13 1.00
C PRO A 127 2.37 -24.59 2.36
N ALA A 128 1.72 -25.58 2.97
CA ALA A 128 2.08 -26.09 4.29
C ALA A 128 3.47 -26.74 4.37
N ASN A 129 4.13 -27.01 3.24
CA ASN A 129 5.46 -27.62 3.19
C ASN A 129 6.55 -26.54 3.04
N PRO A 130 7.35 -26.26 4.09
CA PRO A 130 8.42 -25.27 4.05
C PRO A 130 9.49 -25.55 2.99
N GLN A 131 9.70 -26.81 2.58
CA GLN A 131 10.62 -27.14 1.48
C GLN A 131 10.20 -26.51 0.15
N GLN A 132 8.90 -26.28 -0.09
CA GLN A 132 8.41 -25.57 -1.28
C GLN A 132 8.64 -24.05 -1.19
N MET A 133 8.92 -23.53 0.00
CA MET A 133 9.26 -22.12 0.24
C MET A 133 10.77 -21.87 0.36
N LYS A 134 11.62 -22.91 0.45
CA LYS A 134 13.08 -22.73 0.59
C LYS A 134 13.74 -22.06 -0.62
N ASP A 135 13.11 -22.10 -1.78
CA ASP A 135 13.64 -21.50 -3.01
C ASP A 135 13.12 -20.08 -3.27
N THR A 136 12.17 -19.59 -2.47
CA THR A 136 11.58 -18.25 -2.56
C THR A 136 11.51 -17.65 -1.16
N SER A 137 12.42 -16.71 -0.85
CA SER A 137 12.50 -15.88 0.38
C SER A 137 11.41 -16.13 1.43
N PRO A 138 11.73 -16.54 2.68
CA PRO A 138 10.73 -16.92 3.66
C PRO A 138 9.66 -15.84 3.76
N THR A 139 8.45 -16.21 3.36
CA THR A 139 7.25 -15.39 3.43
C THR A 139 6.92 -15.16 4.90
N THR A 140 7.54 -14.14 5.49
CA THR A 140 7.40 -13.85 6.91
C THR A 140 6.17 -12.97 7.11
N CYS A 141 5.04 -13.62 7.33
CA CYS A 141 3.94 -12.94 8.00
C CYS A 141 4.36 -12.65 9.43
N THR A 142 4.15 -11.43 9.91
CA THR A 142 4.35 -11.10 11.32
C THR A 142 3.35 -11.88 12.16
N ALA A 143 3.74 -12.41 13.32
CA ALA A 143 2.85 -13.21 14.14
C ALA A 143 1.87 -12.36 15.01
N ASN A 144 1.32 -11.28 14.47
CA ASN A 144 0.49 -10.32 15.20
C ASN A 144 -1.00 -10.56 15.09
N ARG A 145 -1.45 -11.41 14.16
CA ARG A 145 -2.86 -11.79 14.04
C ARG A 145 -2.99 -13.29 13.93
N ASN A 146 -3.92 -13.86 14.70
CA ASN A 146 -4.25 -15.27 14.58
C ASN A 146 -5.21 -15.53 13.40
N THR A 147 -5.48 -16.80 13.08
CA THR A 147 -6.42 -17.22 12.02
C THR A 147 -7.82 -16.61 12.15
N GLY A 148 -8.27 -16.31 13.37
CA GLY A 148 -9.52 -15.59 13.66
C GLY A 148 -9.45 -14.06 13.50
N GLY A 149 -8.29 -13.50 13.15
CA GLY A 149 -8.06 -12.06 12.98
C GLY A 149 -7.78 -11.31 14.29
N THR A 150 -7.81 -11.98 15.44
CA THR A 150 -7.52 -11.38 16.75
C THR A 150 -6.08 -10.91 16.79
N GLN A 151 -5.85 -9.70 17.31
CA GLN A 151 -4.52 -9.13 17.46
C GLN A 151 -3.80 -9.73 18.68
N ALA A 152 -2.50 -9.97 18.51
CA ALA A 152 -1.64 -10.43 19.58
C ALA A 152 -1.32 -9.26 20.55
N PRO A 153 -1.20 -9.50 21.86
CA PRO A 153 -0.73 -8.46 22.77
C PRO A 153 0.66 -7.95 22.38
N PRO A 154 0.99 -6.68 22.67
CA PRO A 154 2.31 -6.14 22.39
C PRO A 154 3.44 -7.02 22.96
N GLY A 155 4.33 -7.49 22.08
CA GLY A 155 5.49 -8.31 22.47
C GLY A 155 5.19 -9.80 22.70
N GLN A 156 3.96 -10.25 22.46
CA GLN A 156 3.55 -11.64 22.58
C GLN A 156 3.02 -12.17 21.24
N PRO A 157 3.90 -12.55 20.30
CA PRO A 157 3.48 -13.09 19.01
C PRO A 157 2.71 -14.40 19.16
N PHE A 158 1.77 -14.67 18.25
CA PHE A 158 1.13 -15.98 18.16
C PHE A 158 2.13 -17.07 17.72
N PRO A 159 1.91 -18.33 18.14
CA PRO A 159 2.55 -19.49 17.52
C PRO A 159 2.33 -19.52 16.00
N GLU A 160 3.32 -19.98 15.24
CA GLU A 160 3.32 -19.95 13.76
C GLU A 160 2.10 -20.63 13.13
N ASP A 161 1.66 -21.74 13.70
CA ASP A 161 0.48 -22.52 13.28
C ASP A 161 -0.85 -21.79 13.53
N GLN A 162 -0.84 -20.75 14.36
CA GLN A 162 -1.98 -19.89 14.63
C GLN A 162 -1.96 -18.60 13.81
N VAL A 163 -0.83 -18.26 13.17
CA VAL A 163 -0.68 -16.99 12.44
C VAL A 163 -1.59 -16.98 11.21
N LYS A 164 -2.30 -15.87 11.02
CA LYS A 164 -2.98 -15.59 9.76
C LYS A 164 -1.94 -15.24 8.70
N GLN A 165 -1.79 -16.14 7.73
CA GLN A 165 -0.80 -16.04 6.65
C GLN A 165 -1.23 -15.12 5.49
N GLN A 166 -2.38 -14.45 5.64
CA GLN A 166 -2.93 -13.52 4.66
C GLN A 166 -2.49 -12.10 5.00
N GLY A 167 -1.94 -11.36 4.04
CA GLY A 167 -1.39 -10.05 4.33
C GLY A 167 -0.70 -9.34 3.18
N PHE A 168 -0.20 -8.15 3.49
CA PHE A 168 0.57 -7.29 2.58
C PHE A 168 1.67 -6.57 3.33
N ASP A 169 2.74 -6.21 2.62
CA ASP A 169 3.62 -5.15 3.05
C ASP A 169 3.05 -3.77 2.65
N CYS A 170 3.77 -2.69 2.98
CA CYS A 170 3.27 -1.34 2.74
C CYS A 170 3.08 -1.00 1.25
N SER A 171 4.03 -1.36 0.39
CA SER A 171 4.01 -1.07 -1.04
C SER A 171 3.08 -2.01 -1.81
N ASN A 172 2.98 -3.27 -1.39
CA ASN A 172 1.97 -4.22 -1.87
C ASN A 172 0.56 -3.75 -1.50
N PHE A 173 0.36 -3.29 -0.26
CA PHE A 173 -0.94 -2.80 0.21
C PHE A 173 -1.42 -1.60 -0.60
N THR A 174 -0.56 -0.60 -0.81
CA THR A 174 -0.91 0.60 -1.58
C THR A 174 -1.15 0.28 -3.06
N THR A 175 -0.29 -0.51 -3.69
CA THR A 175 -0.48 -0.99 -5.07
C THR A 175 -1.80 -1.76 -5.20
N PHE A 176 -2.06 -2.66 -4.25
CA PHE A 176 -3.29 -3.43 -4.20
C PHE A 176 -4.49 -2.51 -4.12
N LEU A 177 -4.54 -1.56 -3.18
CA LEU A 177 -5.69 -0.67 -3.00
C LEU A 177 -6.05 0.07 -4.29
N TYR A 178 -5.05 0.56 -5.02
CA TYR A 178 -5.26 1.31 -6.26
C TYR A 178 -5.70 0.43 -7.42
N SER A 179 -5.13 -0.77 -7.57
CA SER A 179 -5.60 -1.77 -8.53
C SER A 179 -7.01 -2.25 -8.17
N PHE A 180 -7.20 -2.74 -6.95
CA PHE A 180 -8.45 -3.27 -6.40
C PHE A 180 -9.61 -2.27 -6.47
N ALA A 181 -9.40 -1.03 -6.05
CA ALA A 181 -10.46 -0.04 -5.99
C ALA A 181 -10.70 0.61 -7.35
N LEU A 182 -9.66 0.95 -8.11
CA LEU A 182 -9.79 1.83 -9.29
C LEU A 182 -9.37 1.18 -10.61
N GLY A 183 -8.80 -0.03 -10.57
CA GLY A 183 -8.24 -0.69 -11.73
C GLY A 183 -6.96 -0.05 -12.24
N VAL A 184 -6.17 0.60 -11.36
CA VAL A 184 -4.86 1.12 -11.76
C VAL A 184 -3.96 -0.04 -12.19
N PRO A 185 -3.39 -0.01 -13.41
CA PRO A 185 -2.50 -1.04 -13.89
C PRO A 185 -1.24 -1.20 -13.01
N LEU A 186 -0.80 -2.45 -12.82
CA LEU A 186 0.33 -2.78 -11.94
C LEU A 186 1.68 -2.28 -12.47
N ASP A 187 1.80 -2.07 -13.77
CA ASP A 187 2.97 -1.45 -14.42
C ASP A 187 2.99 0.08 -14.26
N GLN A 188 1.85 0.70 -13.98
CA GLN A 188 1.75 2.13 -13.69
C GLN A 188 1.90 2.44 -12.19
N LEU A 189 1.65 1.46 -11.31
CA LEU A 189 1.90 1.59 -9.88
C LEU A 189 2.47 0.28 -9.33
N PRO A 190 3.78 0.02 -9.49
CA PRO A 190 4.40 -1.22 -9.08
C PRO A 190 4.52 -1.32 -7.55
N SER A 191 4.62 -2.55 -7.04
CA SER A 191 4.83 -2.78 -5.61
C SER A 191 6.28 -2.67 -5.16
N GLN A 192 7.22 -2.41 -6.06
CA GLN A 192 8.61 -2.11 -5.71
C GLN A 192 8.66 -0.67 -5.23
N ILE A 193 8.94 -0.46 -3.94
CA ILE A 193 8.73 0.85 -3.29
C ILE A 193 9.55 1.98 -3.89
N ASP A 194 10.77 1.69 -4.35
CA ASP A 194 11.66 2.63 -5.03
C ASP A 194 11.09 3.08 -6.38
N LEU A 195 10.58 2.13 -7.18
CA LEU A 195 9.90 2.44 -8.44
C LEU A 195 8.59 3.18 -8.20
N GLN A 196 7.78 2.70 -7.25
CA GLN A 196 6.50 3.30 -6.89
C GLN A 196 6.67 4.75 -6.45
N ALA A 197 7.70 5.03 -5.64
CA ALA A 197 8.01 6.36 -5.17
C ALA A 197 8.54 7.26 -6.29
N CYS A 198 9.58 6.84 -6.98
CA CYS A 198 10.45 7.77 -7.70
C CYS A 198 10.47 7.60 -9.22
N GLU A 199 9.98 6.49 -9.78
CA GLU A 199 10.08 6.25 -11.21
C GLU A 199 9.19 7.24 -11.99
N LYS A 200 9.74 7.77 -13.08
CA LYS A 200 9.03 8.65 -14.00
C LYS A 200 8.01 7.84 -14.81
N GLY A 201 6.91 8.49 -15.20
CA GLY A 201 5.85 7.82 -15.97
C GLY A 201 4.99 6.84 -15.17
N MET A 202 5.27 6.66 -13.87
CA MET A 202 4.33 6.01 -12.95
C MET A 202 3.09 6.89 -12.76
N ALA A 203 1.97 6.26 -12.41
CA ALA A 203 0.70 6.92 -12.15
C ALA A 203 0.86 8.09 -11.16
N GLY A 204 0.16 9.18 -11.45
CA GLY A 204 0.14 10.36 -10.59
C GLY A 204 1.31 11.32 -10.78
N VAL A 205 1.32 12.35 -9.93
CA VAL A 205 2.36 13.38 -9.88
C VAL A 205 3.03 13.41 -8.51
N LEU A 206 4.30 13.81 -8.48
CA LEU A 206 5.03 14.05 -7.24
C LEU A 206 4.71 15.46 -6.72
N LEU A 207 4.46 15.57 -5.43
CA LEU A 207 4.29 16.82 -4.70
C LEU A 207 5.45 16.99 -3.72
N ASP A 208 6.05 18.18 -3.71
CA ASP A 208 7.11 18.54 -2.75
C ASP A 208 6.55 18.89 -1.36
N ILE A 209 5.88 17.90 -0.78
CA ILE A 209 5.36 17.93 0.59
C ILE A 209 6.19 16.93 1.39
N ASN A 210 7.17 17.44 2.13
CA ASN A 210 8.14 16.65 2.87
C ASN A 210 8.10 17.00 4.37
N ALA A 211 8.92 16.35 5.20
CA ALA A 211 8.92 16.58 6.64
C ALA A 211 9.09 18.06 7.04
N ASN A 212 9.84 18.84 6.27
CA ASN A 212 10.09 20.26 6.55
C ASN A 212 8.94 21.16 6.07
N THR A 213 8.29 20.80 4.95
CA THR A 213 7.25 21.64 4.32
C THR A 213 5.82 21.23 4.70
N PHE A 214 5.63 20.05 5.33
CA PHE A 214 4.32 19.51 5.65
C PHE A 214 3.41 20.46 6.42
N ALA A 215 3.91 21.20 7.41
CA ALA A 215 3.06 22.09 8.21
C ALA A 215 2.39 23.18 7.36
N ALA A 216 3.07 23.69 6.32
CA ALA A 216 2.52 24.68 5.39
C ALA A 216 1.57 24.06 4.36
N HIS A 217 1.78 22.78 4.01
CA HIS A 217 1.12 22.11 2.90
C HIS A 217 0.16 20.98 3.31
N GLN A 218 -0.06 20.74 4.60
CA GLN A 218 -0.98 19.70 5.07
C GLN A 218 -2.39 19.89 4.50
N LYS A 219 -2.84 21.14 4.38
CA LYS A 219 -4.13 21.50 3.77
C LYS A 219 -4.23 21.16 2.29
N ASP A 220 -3.10 21.00 1.61
CA ASP A 220 -3.02 20.70 0.19
C ASP A 220 -3.12 19.20 -0.07
N LEU A 221 -2.96 18.35 0.97
CA LEU A 221 -3.14 16.90 0.88
C LEU A 221 -4.61 16.54 0.67
N LEU A 222 -4.83 15.55 -0.18
CA LEU A 222 -6.14 15.02 -0.50
C LEU A 222 -6.21 13.54 -0.13
N PRO A 223 -7.38 13.04 0.30
CA PRO A 223 -7.55 11.62 0.57
C PRO A 223 -7.09 10.74 -0.60
N GLY A 224 -6.39 9.66 -0.29
CA GLY A 224 -5.78 8.76 -1.26
C GLY A 224 -4.31 9.10 -1.58
N ASP A 225 -3.83 10.33 -1.36
CA ASP A 225 -2.42 10.66 -1.61
C ASP A 225 -1.47 9.66 -0.92
N LEU A 226 -0.44 9.20 -1.65
CA LEU A 226 0.58 8.30 -1.13
C LEU A 226 1.71 9.11 -0.49
N LEU A 227 2.04 8.81 0.76
CA LEU A 227 3.11 9.46 1.51
C LEU A 227 4.27 8.49 1.64
N TYR A 228 5.42 8.84 1.08
CA TYR A 228 6.63 8.01 1.14
C TYR A 228 7.50 8.41 2.32
N ILE A 229 7.95 7.42 3.08
CA ILE A 229 8.63 7.58 4.35
C ILE A 229 10.04 7.02 4.22
N MET A 230 11.02 7.82 4.62
CA MET A 230 12.41 7.39 4.71
C MET A 230 12.61 6.44 5.88
N GLY A 231 13.51 5.48 5.72
CA GLY A 231 13.92 4.62 6.82
C GLY A 231 14.53 5.42 7.96
N ASN A 232 14.49 4.84 9.16
CA ASN A 232 15.25 5.39 10.29
C ASN A 232 16.74 5.36 9.94
N ALA A 233 17.50 6.36 10.41
CA ALA A 233 18.95 6.30 10.44
C ALA A 233 19.34 4.98 11.14
N GLN A 234 19.94 4.05 10.41
CA GLN A 234 20.26 2.73 10.94
C GLN A 234 21.42 2.86 11.95
N GLY A 235 21.08 2.94 13.23
CA GLY A 235 22.03 2.90 14.35
C GLY A 235 22.20 4.25 15.04
N GLY A 236 22.44 4.20 16.35
CA GLY A 236 22.46 5.34 17.26
C GLY A 236 23.37 6.50 16.87
N GLN A 237 23.43 7.50 17.77
CA GLN A 237 24.11 8.79 17.56
C GLN A 237 25.42 8.65 16.76
N GLY A 238 25.49 9.34 15.61
CA GLY A 238 26.70 9.45 14.79
C GLY A 238 26.66 8.77 13.41
N LYS A 239 25.63 7.95 13.10
CA LYS A 239 25.46 7.42 11.73
C LYS A 239 24.68 8.38 10.83
N ALA A 240 25.04 8.39 9.55
CA ALA A 240 24.39 9.22 8.54
C ALA A 240 22.89 8.89 8.47
N PRO A 241 22.01 9.89 8.27
CA PRO A 241 20.59 9.65 8.08
C PRO A 241 20.37 8.70 6.92
N ASN A 242 19.47 7.73 7.10
CA ASN A 242 19.07 6.83 6.03
C ASN A 242 18.26 7.65 5.01
N THR A 243 18.77 7.75 3.79
CA THR A 243 18.13 8.50 2.71
C THR A 243 17.20 7.63 1.85
N ASN A 244 17.10 6.34 2.15
CA ASN A 244 16.30 5.42 1.36
C ASN A 244 14.84 5.48 1.81
N ILE A 245 13.94 5.47 0.83
CA ILE A 245 12.51 5.27 1.06
C ILE A 245 12.33 3.80 1.43
N THR A 246 11.72 3.55 2.59
CA THR A 246 11.51 2.18 3.10
C THR A 246 10.06 1.89 3.36
N HIS A 247 9.17 2.88 3.30
CA HIS A 247 7.78 2.70 3.65
C HIS A 247 6.85 3.67 2.92
N VAL A 248 5.60 3.29 2.73
CA VAL A 248 4.57 4.09 2.05
C VAL A 248 3.23 3.93 2.75
N VAL A 249 2.49 5.02 2.89
CA VAL A 249 1.18 5.05 3.56
C VAL A 249 0.17 5.86 2.75
N VAL A 250 -1.12 5.66 3.01
CA VAL A 250 -2.21 6.40 2.36
C VAL A 250 -2.69 7.51 3.29
N TRP A 251 -2.72 8.74 2.80
CA TRP A 251 -3.36 9.85 3.50
C TRP A 251 -4.88 9.69 3.47
N THR A 252 -5.52 9.69 4.64
CA THR A 252 -6.97 9.46 4.72
C THR A 252 -7.77 10.75 4.76
N GLY A 253 -7.15 11.86 5.18
CA GLY A 253 -7.87 13.08 5.54
C GLY A 253 -8.80 12.94 6.75
N MET A 254 -8.79 11.79 7.43
CA MET A 254 -9.49 11.57 8.69
C MET A 254 -8.62 11.96 9.87
N THR A 255 -9.28 12.16 11.01
CA THR A 255 -8.67 12.48 12.30
C THR A 255 -8.92 11.35 13.30
N TYR A 256 -8.15 11.30 14.37
CA TYR A 256 -8.30 10.28 15.40
C TYR A 256 -9.70 10.30 16.00
N GLY A 257 -10.26 11.48 16.30
CA GLY A 257 -11.61 11.62 16.85
C GLY A 257 -12.68 11.01 15.93
N GLN A 258 -12.50 11.09 14.60
CA GLN A 258 -13.39 10.42 13.65
C GLN A 258 -13.28 8.88 13.73
N ILE A 259 -12.05 8.35 13.83
CA ILE A 259 -11.84 6.90 13.99
C ILE A 259 -12.36 6.42 15.35
N ALA A 260 -12.08 7.14 16.43
CA ALA A 260 -12.52 6.83 17.79
C ALA A 260 -14.04 6.87 17.94
N SER A 261 -14.73 7.70 17.13
CA SER A 261 -16.20 7.75 17.09
C SER A 261 -16.86 6.62 16.31
N ASN A 262 -16.09 5.76 15.64
CA ASN A 262 -16.63 4.56 14.98
C ASN A 262 -17.19 3.59 16.04
N PRO A 263 -18.26 2.83 15.76
CA PRO A 263 -18.77 1.83 16.71
C PRO A 263 -17.76 0.73 17.06
N GLU A 264 -16.82 0.43 16.17
CA GLU A 264 -15.82 -0.63 16.34
C GLU A 264 -14.40 -0.09 16.10
N PRO A 265 -13.91 0.87 16.91
CA PRO A 265 -12.65 1.57 16.64
C PRO A 265 -11.44 0.64 16.80
N THR A 266 -11.52 -0.36 17.68
CA THR A 266 -10.46 -1.35 17.91
C THR A 266 -10.22 -2.26 16.71
N LEU A 267 -11.23 -2.51 15.87
CA LEU A 267 -11.06 -3.24 14.60
C LEU A 267 -10.30 -2.42 13.55
N LEU A 268 -10.33 -1.10 13.68
CA LEU A 268 -9.73 -0.17 12.72
C LEU A 268 -8.27 0.15 13.04
N LEU A 269 -7.89 0.11 14.32
CA LEU A 269 -6.55 0.44 14.79
C LEU A 269 -5.61 -0.77 14.77
N GLY A 270 -4.32 -0.52 14.53
CA GLY A 270 -3.30 -1.56 14.58
C GLY A 270 -2.94 -1.94 16.02
N ALA A 271 -2.46 -3.16 16.24
CA ALA A 271 -1.99 -3.61 17.57
C ALA A 271 -0.84 -2.76 18.11
N ASP A 272 -0.13 -2.09 17.21
CA ASP A 272 0.95 -1.15 17.49
C ASP A 272 0.47 0.27 17.84
N PHE A 273 -0.85 0.54 17.82
CA PHE A 273 -1.41 1.87 18.04
C PHE A 273 -0.96 2.50 19.37
N GLU A 274 -0.94 1.72 20.45
CA GLU A 274 -0.52 2.20 21.77
C GLU A 274 0.94 2.69 21.79
N ARG A 275 1.79 2.24 20.86
CA ARG A 275 3.20 2.63 20.80
C ARG A 275 3.42 4.06 20.32
N TYR A 276 2.46 4.66 19.61
CA TYR A 276 2.64 5.97 18.98
C TYR A 276 2.55 7.14 19.96
N ASN A 277 1.91 6.96 21.11
CA ASN A 277 1.72 8.03 22.09
C ASN A 277 1.82 7.51 23.54
N GLN A 278 2.78 6.61 23.79
CA GLN A 278 3.09 6.09 25.13
C GLN A 278 1.87 5.49 25.86
N GLY A 279 1.03 4.76 25.12
CA GLY A 279 -0.22 4.18 25.63
C GLY A 279 -1.37 5.17 25.83
N LYS A 280 -1.17 6.47 25.56
CA LYS A 280 -2.24 7.48 25.65
C LYS A 280 -2.92 7.65 24.29
N PRO A 281 -4.25 7.85 24.24
CA PRO A 281 -4.91 8.30 23.03
C PRO A 281 -4.28 9.59 22.49
N PRO A 282 -4.00 9.71 21.18
CA PRO A 282 -3.57 10.97 20.59
C PRO A 282 -4.71 12.00 20.62
N PRO A 283 -4.43 13.31 20.45
CA PRO A 283 -5.47 14.33 20.31
C PRO A 283 -6.48 14.01 19.21
N ASP A 284 -7.75 14.39 19.39
CA ASP A 284 -8.83 14.09 18.44
C ASP A 284 -8.57 14.61 17.03
N ASP A 285 -7.86 15.73 16.88
CA ASP A 285 -7.51 16.35 15.61
C ASP A 285 -6.28 15.72 14.94
N THR A 286 -5.66 14.71 15.56
CA THR A 286 -4.48 14.02 15.01
C THR A 286 -4.83 13.38 13.67
N PRO A 287 -4.11 13.71 12.58
CA PRO A 287 -4.36 13.11 11.28
C PRO A 287 -4.10 11.61 11.29
N MET A 288 -4.95 10.86 10.57
CA MET A 288 -4.85 9.42 10.45
C MET A 288 -4.38 9.05 9.04
N ILE A 289 -3.53 8.03 8.98
CA ILE A 289 -3.09 7.37 7.74
C ILE A 289 -3.58 5.94 7.74
N ALA A 290 -3.71 5.36 6.55
CA ALA A 290 -3.87 3.93 6.39
C ALA A 290 -2.55 3.30 5.96
N ASP A 291 -2.19 2.20 6.62
CA ASP A 291 -0.86 1.64 6.53
C ASP A 291 -0.91 0.12 6.69
N SER A 292 -0.04 -0.60 5.97
CA SER A 292 0.32 -1.97 6.30
C SER A 292 1.75 -2.00 6.83
N HIS A 293 1.85 -2.06 8.15
CA HIS A 293 3.10 -2.17 8.91
C HIS A 293 2.96 -3.31 9.91
N TYR A 294 3.85 -3.46 10.91
CA TYR A 294 3.88 -4.53 11.91
C TYR A 294 2.59 -5.36 12.13
N ALA A 295 1.40 -4.77 12.39
CA ALA A 295 0.15 -5.49 12.63
C ALA A 295 -0.76 -5.74 11.39
N GLY A 296 -0.24 -5.52 10.18
CA GLY A 296 -0.97 -5.51 8.92
C GLY A 296 -1.70 -4.19 8.63
N PRO A 297 -2.63 -4.21 7.65
CA PRO A 297 -3.48 -3.08 7.30
C PRO A 297 -4.25 -2.55 8.50
N ALA A 298 -4.06 -1.28 8.83
CA ALA A 298 -4.76 -0.58 9.89
C ALA A 298 -4.69 0.95 9.71
N TYR A 299 -5.54 1.66 10.44
CA TYR A 299 -5.38 3.09 10.65
C TYR A 299 -4.35 3.37 11.75
N ARG A 300 -3.46 4.32 11.48
CA ARG A 300 -2.39 4.76 12.38
C ARG A 300 -2.33 6.28 12.46
N PRO A 301 -1.93 6.86 13.59
CA PRO A 301 -1.77 8.30 13.69
C PRO A 301 -0.54 8.74 12.89
N PHE A 302 -0.64 9.84 12.16
CA PHE A 302 0.46 10.42 11.42
C PHE A 302 1.38 11.23 12.36
N LEU A 303 2.13 10.52 13.20
CA LEU A 303 3.03 11.05 14.23
C LEU A 303 4.40 10.36 14.17
N GLY A 304 5.34 10.86 14.98
CA GLY A 304 6.66 10.23 15.16
C GLY A 304 7.40 10.03 13.84
N TRP A 305 7.86 8.80 13.60
CA TRP A 305 8.60 8.41 12.39
C TRP A 305 7.89 8.80 11.09
N TYR A 306 6.58 8.57 10.98
CA TYR A 306 5.84 8.93 9.76
C TYR A 306 5.93 10.42 9.44
N ARG A 307 5.77 11.27 10.46
CA ARG A 307 5.78 12.73 10.30
C ARG A 307 7.19 13.28 10.11
N GLN A 308 8.16 12.73 10.84
CA GLN A 308 9.55 13.21 10.85
C GLN A 308 10.35 12.72 9.64
N SER A 309 9.97 11.58 9.06
CA SER A 309 10.66 10.97 7.93
C SER A 309 9.89 11.04 6.62
N LEU A 310 8.86 11.89 6.53
CA LEU A 310 8.14 12.13 5.27
C LEU A 310 9.12 12.65 4.20
N SER A 311 9.30 11.85 3.15
CA SER A 311 10.15 12.17 1.99
C SER A 311 9.42 13.11 1.04
N HIS A 312 8.29 12.66 0.51
CA HIS A 312 7.47 13.37 -0.46
C HIS A 312 6.09 12.71 -0.58
N VAL A 313 5.23 13.27 -1.43
CA VAL A 313 3.88 12.77 -1.67
C VAL A 313 3.70 12.46 -3.16
N ARG A 314 2.95 11.41 -3.49
CA ARG A 314 2.47 11.11 -4.84
C ARG A 314 0.95 11.17 -4.89
N ARG A 315 0.41 11.99 -5.78
CA ARG A 315 -1.02 12.13 -6.02
C ARG A 315 -1.44 11.36 -7.25
N ILE A 316 -2.13 10.24 -7.05
CA ILE A 316 -2.68 9.42 -8.13
C ILE A 316 -4.02 9.99 -8.63
N ILE A 317 -4.90 10.42 -7.72
CA ILE A 317 -6.27 10.80 -8.07
C ILE A 317 -6.41 12.29 -8.35
N GLY A 318 -7.01 12.64 -9.48
CA GLY A 318 -7.33 14.01 -9.86
C GLY A 318 -6.11 14.89 -10.06
N HIS A 319 -4.97 14.30 -10.43
CA HIS A 319 -3.85 15.04 -10.99
C HIS A 319 -4.17 15.36 -12.46
N ASN A 320 -3.69 16.50 -12.94
CA ASN A 320 -3.71 16.77 -14.38
C ASN A 320 -2.47 16.10 -15.00
N PRO A 321 -2.62 15.10 -15.88
CA PRO A 321 -1.47 14.46 -16.52
C PRO A 321 -0.64 15.44 -17.36
N ASP A 322 -1.25 16.54 -17.83
CA ASP A 322 -0.56 17.61 -18.57
C ASP A 322 0.13 18.63 -17.66
N SER A 323 -0.16 18.60 -16.35
CA SER A 323 0.62 19.36 -15.37
C SER A 323 1.92 18.60 -15.07
N ASN A 324 2.83 18.62 -16.04
CA ASN A 324 4.23 18.27 -15.85
C ASN A 324 4.88 19.25 -14.87
N SER A 325 4.51 19.19 -13.59
CA SER A 325 5.39 19.59 -12.50
C SER A 325 6.53 18.56 -12.37
N GLU A 326 7.21 18.29 -13.49
CA GLU A 326 8.45 17.54 -13.56
C GLU A 326 9.64 18.35 -13.00
N SER A 327 9.40 19.53 -12.45
CA SER A 327 10.39 20.17 -11.59
C SER A 327 10.22 19.65 -10.16
N LEU A 328 10.88 18.52 -9.87
CA LEU A 328 11.48 18.38 -8.55
C LEU A 328 12.31 19.66 -8.29
N PRO A 329 12.32 20.22 -7.07
CA PRO A 329 12.95 21.51 -6.79
C PRO A 329 14.37 21.59 -7.34
N ALA A 330 14.72 22.76 -7.91
CA ALA A 330 16.05 23.09 -8.39
C ALA A 330 17.08 22.80 -7.28
N GLY A 331 17.87 21.75 -7.49
CA GLY A 331 18.70 21.11 -6.46
C GLY A 331 19.06 19.67 -6.79
N ILE A 332 18.36 19.07 -7.76
CA ILE A 332 18.69 17.75 -8.32
C ILE A 332 19.37 17.94 -9.69
N PRO A 333 20.64 17.54 -9.88
CA PRO A 333 21.25 17.55 -11.21
C PRO A 333 20.54 16.52 -12.09
N THR A 334 19.85 17.00 -13.12
CA THR A 334 19.39 16.18 -14.26
C THR A 334 20.61 15.80 -15.10
N LEU A 335 20.98 14.52 -15.09
CA LEU A 335 22.00 13.98 -16.00
C LEU A 335 21.37 13.73 -17.38
N SER A 336 21.94 14.37 -18.39
CA SER A 336 21.68 14.11 -19.81
C SER A 336 22.05 12.67 -20.15
N VAL A 337 21.08 11.89 -20.62
CA VAL A 337 21.30 10.51 -21.09
C VAL A 337 22.05 10.55 -22.42
N LEU A 338 23.30 10.09 -22.43
CA LEU A 338 23.97 9.68 -23.66
C LEU A 338 23.43 8.30 -24.05
N SER A 339 22.84 8.24 -25.25
CA SER A 339 22.36 7.02 -25.90
C SER A 339 23.53 6.11 -26.27
N THR A 340 23.49 4.84 -25.85
CA THR A 340 24.25 3.75 -26.49
C THR A 340 23.44 2.46 -26.56
N SER A 341 23.54 1.81 -27.73
CA SER A 341 22.87 0.60 -28.25
C SER A 341 22.95 -0.68 -27.40
N PRO A 342 22.08 -1.69 -27.66
CA PRO A 342 21.94 -2.87 -26.81
C PRO A 342 22.95 -3.98 -27.16
N GLY A 343 23.52 -4.61 -26.13
CA GLY A 343 24.24 -5.87 -26.29
C GLY A 343 24.85 -6.43 -25.00
N LYS A 344 24.37 -7.63 -24.62
CA LYS A 344 24.86 -8.61 -23.62
C LYS A 344 24.33 -8.54 -22.17
N SER A 345 23.74 -9.67 -21.75
CA SER A 345 23.42 -10.04 -20.37
C SER A 345 24.67 -10.11 -19.48
N PRO A 346 24.60 -9.68 -18.21
CA PRO A 346 25.61 -10.04 -17.22
C PRO A 346 25.09 -11.03 -16.18
N THR A 347 25.99 -11.95 -15.82
CA THR A 347 26.01 -12.78 -14.63
C THR A 347 26.20 -11.94 -13.36
N THR A 348 25.79 -12.53 -12.24
CA THR A 348 25.77 -11.97 -10.88
C THR A 348 27.12 -11.45 -10.38
N ALA A 349 27.16 -10.19 -9.94
CA ALA A 349 28.21 -9.63 -9.10
C ALA A 349 27.61 -8.74 -8.00
N SER A 350 28.12 -8.90 -6.78
CA SER A 350 27.80 -8.11 -5.59
C SER A 350 28.56 -6.78 -5.59
N CYS A 351 27.90 -5.67 -5.27
CA CYS A 351 28.53 -4.35 -5.13
C CYS A 351 28.00 -3.63 -3.88
N ALA A 352 28.93 -3.19 -3.02
CA ALA A 352 28.66 -2.25 -1.93
C ALA A 352 28.75 -0.80 -2.44
N PRO A 353 27.87 0.12 -1.99
CA PRO A 353 27.87 1.49 -2.49
C PRO A 353 28.91 2.41 -1.81
N VAL A 354 29.51 3.29 -2.61
CA VAL A 354 30.33 4.44 -2.17
C VAL A 354 29.42 5.69 -2.12
N PHE A 355 29.42 6.41 -1.01
CA PHE A 355 28.54 7.55 -0.77
C PHE A 355 29.26 8.90 -0.94
N THR A 356 28.69 9.80 -1.74
CA THR A 356 28.98 11.24 -1.69
C THR A 356 27.92 11.97 -0.87
N LYS A 357 28.38 12.87 0.00
CA LYS A 357 27.61 13.60 1.01
C LYS A 357 26.77 14.71 0.38
N VAL A 358 25.44 14.60 0.41
CA VAL A 358 24.52 15.70 0.07
C VAL A 358 23.86 16.20 1.35
N LYS A 359 23.86 17.52 1.57
CA LYS A 359 23.19 18.15 2.72
C LYS A 359 21.67 18.15 2.49
N GLY A 360 20.94 17.45 3.36
CA GLY A 360 19.66 17.94 3.89
C GLY A 360 18.37 17.71 3.10
N GLY A 361 18.34 16.83 2.09
CA GLY A 361 17.10 16.45 1.41
C GLY A 361 17.17 15.03 0.86
N ALA A 362 16.08 14.28 0.94
CA ALA A 362 15.95 13.00 0.27
C ALA A 362 15.92 13.24 -1.24
N THR A 363 16.87 12.69 -1.98
CA THR A 363 16.83 12.71 -3.44
C THR A 363 16.25 11.39 -3.93
N CYS A 364 15.27 11.42 -4.83
CA CYS A 364 14.94 10.28 -5.69
C CYS A 364 16.15 9.96 -6.56
N LYS A 365 17.12 9.24 -6.00
CA LYS A 365 18.29 8.73 -6.71
C LYS A 365 18.04 7.25 -6.96
N ARG A 366 18.00 6.87 -8.25
CA ARG A 366 18.28 5.49 -8.64
C ARG A 366 19.68 5.12 -8.12
N PRO A 367 19.93 3.89 -7.65
CA PRO A 367 21.30 3.39 -7.59
C PRO A 367 21.84 3.43 -9.03
N GLU A 368 22.82 4.28 -9.30
CA GLU A 368 23.52 4.23 -10.59
C GLU A 368 24.20 2.87 -10.71
N THR A 369 23.85 2.11 -11.74
CA THR A 369 24.69 1.03 -12.23
C THR A 369 26.01 1.64 -12.69
N PHE A 370 27.03 1.56 -11.83
CA PHE A 370 28.40 1.86 -12.21
C PHE A 370 28.86 0.84 -13.27
N ILE A 371 28.86 1.26 -14.54
CA ILE A 371 29.74 0.68 -15.56
C ILE A 371 30.73 1.77 -15.96
N THR A 372 31.82 1.89 -15.19
CA THR A 372 33.04 2.53 -15.67
C THR A 372 34.26 1.89 -15.01
N GLY A 373 35.06 1.18 -15.82
CA GLY A 373 36.51 1.19 -15.66
C GLY A 373 37.18 -0.03 -15.00
N CYS A 374 37.09 -1.21 -15.59
CA CYS A 374 38.24 -2.13 -15.58
C CYS A 374 39.28 -1.58 -16.58
N GLY A 375 40.07 -0.60 -16.12
CA GLY A 375 41.30 -0.18 -16.80
C GLY A 375 42.44 -1.10 -16.39
N GLY A 376 43.07 -1.75 -17.37
CA GLY A 376 44.16 -2.67 -17.14
C GLY A 376 45.39 -2.03 -16.48
N LYS A 377 46.10 -2.86 -15.72
CA LYS A 377 47.52 -3.12 -15.94
C LYS A 377 47.74 -4.63 -15.88
#